data_AF-A0A3D4T5L7-F1
#
_entry.id   AF-A0A3D4T5L7-F1
#
_cell.length_a   1.000
_cell.length_b   1.000
_cell.length_c   1.000
_cell.angle_alpha   90.00
_cell.angle_beta   90.00
_cell.angle_gamma   90.00
#
_symmetry.space_group_name_H-M   'P 1'
#
loop_
_entity.id
_entity.type
_entity.pdbx_description
1 polymer ?
#
loop_
_entity_poly.entity_id
_entity_poly.type
_entity_poly.pdbx_seq_one_letter_code
_entity_poly.pdbx_strand_id
1 'polypeptide(L)'
;MRLDKYLKVSRIIKRRTVANEACDNSRITVNGRPAKASYDVKVGDRIAEIDRELAQVDHDLRETLLMIPNIPAPEIPTGLDSTANVVVRKVGEWKDPAFKIPTHIEIGEKLGIFDFPRGVKLTGTGFPIILGQGAKLQRALIQYMLDL
;
A
#
# COMPACT_ATOMS: atom_id res chain seq x y z
N MET A 1 -17.49 -2.59 -40.61
CA MET A 1 -18.65 -3.50 -40.38
C MET A 1 -19.66 -2.78 -39.49
N ARG A 2 -20.98 -2.89 -39.75
CA ARG A 2 -22.00 -2.26 -38.89
C ARG A 2 -21.85 -2.65 -37.40
N LEU A 3 -22.04 -1.68 -36.51
CA LEU A 3 -21.85 -1.80 -35.06
C LEU A 3 -22.72 -2.88 -34.43
N ASP A 4 -24.01 -2.97 -34.80
CA ASP A 4 -24.92 -4.02 -34.31
C ASP A 4 -24.44 -5.44 -34.68
N LYS A 5 -23.89 -5.60 -35.89
CA LYS A 5 -23.29 -6.85 -36.35
C LYS A 5 -21.95 -7.10 -35.65
N TYR A 6 -21.13 -6.06 -35.45
CA TYR A 6 -19.86 -6.14 -34.72
C TYR A 6 -20.07 -6.66 -33.30
N LEU A 7 -20.94 -6.03 -32.51
CA LEU A 7 -21.21 -6.39 -31.12
C LEU A 7 -21.69 -7.85 -30.96
N LYS A 8 -22.42 -8.38 -31.96
CA LYS A 8 -22.85 -9.78 -31.99
C LYS A 8 -21.72 -10.73 -32.38
N VAL A 9 -20.91 -10.36 -33.36
CA VAL A 9 -19.80 -11.20 -33.85
C VAL A 9 -18.64 -11.23 -32.86
N SER A 10 -18.33 -10.11 -32.20
CA SER A 10 -17.35 -10.01 -31.11
C SER A 10 -17.85 -10.60 -29.79
N ARG A 11 -19.08 -11.13 -29.76
CA ARG A 11 -19.73 -11.75 -28.59
C ARG A 11 -19.92 -10.83 -27.38
N ILE A 12 -19.72 -9.51 -27.53
CA ILE A 12 -20.03 -8.52 -26.49
C ILE A 12 -21.53 -8.54 -26.15
N ILE A 13 -22.39 -8.69 -27.17
CA ILE A 13 -23.84 -8.85 -27.00
C ILE A 13 -24.31 -10.13 -27.69
N LYS A 14 -24.95 -11.03 -26.94
CA LYS A 14 -25.35 -12.36 -27.43
C LYS A 14 -26.30 -12.33 -28.64
N ARG A 15 -27.15 -11.31 -28.76
CA ARG A 15 -28.18 -11.19 -29.81
C ARG A 15 -28.07 -9.86 -30.54
N ARG A 16 -28.18 -9.88 -31.88
CA ARG A 16 -28.10 -8.69 -32.73
C ARG A 16 -29.26 -7.70 -32.50
N THR A 17 -30.45 -8.20 -32.20
CA THR A 17 -31.62 -7.36 -31.87
C THR A 17 -31.38 -6.53 -30.61
N VAL A 18 -30.83 -7.17 -29.57
CA VAL A 18 -30.43 -6.51 -28.32
C VAL A 18 -29.30 -5.50 -28.56
N ALA A 19 -28.34 -5.82 -29.44
CA ALA A 19 -27.27 -4.89 -29.80
C ALA A 19 -27.80 -3.64 -30.52
N ASN A 20 -28.80 -3.81 -31.40
CA ASN A 20 -29.46 -2.73 -32.10
C ASN A 20 -30.22 -1.81 -31.12
N GLU A 21 -31.04 -2.40 -30.26
CA GLU A 21 -31.77 -1.69 -29.20
C GLU A 21 -30.84 -0.94 -28.23
N ALA A 22 -29.69 -1.54 -27.88
CA ALA A 22 -28.69 -0.88 -27.05
C ALA A 22 -28.06 0.35 -27.72
N CYS A 23 -27.83 0.31 -29.04
CA CYS A 23 -27.35 1.45 -29.80
C CYS A 23 -28.42 2.54 -29.92
N ASP A 24 -29.68 2.17 -30.19
CA ASP A 24 -30.80 3.10 -30.32
C ASP A 24 -31.11 3.82 -29.00
N ASN A 25 -30.98 3.11 -27.87
CA ASN A 25 -31.09 3.67 -26.53
C ASN A 25 -29.82 4.42 -26.07
N SER A 26 -28.87 4.71 -26.96
CA SER A 26 -27.63 5.45 -26.67
C SER A 26 -26.75 4.84 -25.55
N ARG A 27 -26.85 3.51 -25.34
CA ARG A 27 -26.05 2.78 -24.32
C ARG A 27 -24.67 2.39 -24.83
N ILE A 28 -24.46 2.43 -26.14
CA ILE A 28 -23.18 2.11 -26.78
C ILE A 28 -22.54 3.39 -27.29
N THR A 29 -21.29 3.61 -26.90
CA THR A 29 -20.47 4.72 -27.39
C THR A 29 -19.30 4.20 -28.20
N VAL A 30 -18.92 4.95 -29.23
CA VAL A 30 -17.68 4.76 -29.99
C VAL A 30 -16.88 6.05 -29.83
N ASN A 31 -15.67 5.94 -29.28
CA ASN A 31 -14.80 7.08 -28.97
C ASN A 31 -15.50 8.19 -28.16
N GLY A 32 -16.28 7.78 -27.15
CA GLY A 32 -16.97 8.70 -26.24
C GLY A 32 -18.24 9.35 -26.80
N ARG A 33 -18.69 8.98 -28.00
CA ARG A 33 -19.94 9.47 -28.59
C ARG A 33 -20.96 8.35 -28.79
N PRO A 34 -22.25 8.55 -28.48
CA PRO A 34 -23.29 7.59 -28.78
C PRO A 34 -23.29 7.23 -30.28
N ALA A 35 -23.27 5.94 -30.58
CA ALA A 35 -23.20 5.45 -31.95
C ALA A 35 -24.47 4.67 -32.31
N LYS A 36 -25.07 4.99 -33.47
CA LYS A 36 -26.23 4.27 -33.99
C LYS A 36 -25.84 2.85 -34.43
N ALA A 37 -26.80 1.94 -34.45
CA ALA A 37 -26.60 0.57 -34.91
C ALA A 37 -26.04 0.46 -36.34
N SER A 38 -26.31 1.46 -37.20
CA SER A 38 -25.80 1.55 -38.56
C SER A 38 -24.37 2.05 -38.68
N TYR A 39 -23.76 2.52 -37.58
CA TYR A 39 -22.39 3.01 -37.57
C TYR A 39 -21.43 1.94 -38.10
N ASP A 40 -20.55 2.31 -39.03
CA ASP A 40 -19.55 1.39 -39.55
C ASP A 40 -18.30 1.44 -38.69
N VAL A 41 -18.03 0.36 -37.95
CA VAL A 41 -16.85 0.24 -37.09
C VAL A 41 -15.60 0.28 -37.95
N LYS A 42 -14.79 1.31 -37.73
CA LYS A 42 -13.53 1.56 -38.43
C LYS A 42 -12.36 0.92 -37.67
N VAL A 43 -11.23 0.79 -38.35
CA VAL A 43 -10.00 0.30 -37.73
C VAL A 43 -9.59 1.20 -36.55
N GLY A 44 -9.69 2.52 -36.70
CA GLY A 44 -9.35 3.48 -35.63
C GLY A 44 -10.22 3.34 -34.37
N ASP A 45 -11.47 2.90 -34.49
CA ASP A 45 -12.35 2.67 -33.34
C ASP A 45 -11.89 1.47 -32.51
N ARG A 46 -11.41 0.43 -33.20
CA ARG A 46 -10.86 -0.77 -32.56
C ARG A 46 -9.51 -0.48 -31.90
N ILE A 47 -8.68 0.34 -32.54
CA ILE A 47 -7.42 0.80 -31.94
C ILE A 47 -7.72 1.54 -30.63
N ALA A 48 -8.65 2.50 -30.65
CA ALA A 48 -9.01 3.25 -29.46
C ALA A 48 -9.62 2.39 -28.34
N GLU A 49 -10.32 1.29 -28.68
CA GLU A 49 -10.80 0.30 -27.70
C GLU A 49 -9.64 -0.48 -27.07
N ILE A 50 -8.73 -1.00 -27.90
CA ILE A 50 -7.56 -1.75 -27.46
C ILE A 50 -6.62 -0.88 -26.62
N ASP A 51 -6.42 0.39 -26.98
CA ASP A 51 -5.57 1.31 -26.21
C ASP A 51 -6.10 1.54 -24.79
N ARG A 52 -7.44 1.60 -24.63
CA ARG A 52 -8.06 1.71 -23.31
C ARG A 52 -7.90 0.43 -22.50
N GLU A 53 -8.06 -0.73 -23.14
CA GLU A 53 -7.86 -2.03 -22.49
C GLU A 53 -6.39 -2.20 -22.07
N LEU A 54 -5.45 -1.86 -22.93
CA LEU A 54 -4.02 -1.89 -22.63
C LEU A 54 -3.68 -0.97 -21.46
N ALA A 55 -4.22 0.24 -21.43
CA ALA A 55 -4.00 1.17 -20.31
C ALA A 55 -4.50 0.59 -18.98
N GLN A 56 -5.65 -0.11 -18.99
CA GLN A 56 -6.16 -0.78 -17.80
C GLN A 56 -5.27 -1.96 -17.38
N VAL A 57 -4.89 -2.81 -18.33
CA VAL A 57 -4.04 -3.98 -18.05
C VAL A 57 -2.66 -3.56 -17.55
N ASP A 58 -2.07 -2.51 -18.13
CA ASP A 58 -0.78 -1.96 -17.68
C ASP A 58 -0.89 -1.37 -16.27
N HIS A 59 -1.99 -0.68 -15.96
CA HIS A 59 -2.27 -0.21 -14.62
C HIS A 59 -2.40 -1.38 -13.62
N ASP A 60 -3.20 -2.39 -13.93
CA ASP A 60 -3.42 -3.56 -13.06
C ASP A 60 -2.12 -4.36 -12.86
N LEU A 61 -1.32 -4.50 -13.92
CA LEU A 61 0.01 -5.11 -13.86
C LEU A 61 0.91 -4.32 -12.91
N ARG A 62 0.95 -2.98 -13.05
CA ARG A 62 1.76 -2.12 -12.21
C ARG A 62 1.34 -2.20 -10.74
N GLU A 63 0.05 -2.12 -10.45
CA GLU A 63 -0.46 -2.26 -9.08
C GLU A 63 -0.08 -3.62 -8.48
N THR A 64 -0.16 -4.68 -9.27
CA THR A 64 0.25 -6.03 -8.85
C THR A 64 1.75 -6.10 -8.56
N LEU A 65 2.59 -5.52 -9.44
CA LEU A 65 4.03 -5.49 -9.26
C LEU A 65 4.46 -4.71 -8.01
N LEU A 66 3.73 -3.64 -7.65
CA LEU A 66 3.99 -2.85 -6.44
C LEU A 66 3.74 -3.62 -5.14
N MET A 67 2.95 -4.70 -5.19
CA MET A 67 2.69 -5.57 -4.03
C MET A 67 3.77 -6.64 -3.83
N ILE A 68 4.65 -6.84 -4.82
CA ILE A 68 5.71 -7.85 -4.73
C ILE A 68 6.84 -7.27 -3.85
N PRO A 69 7.14 -7.89 -2.69
CA PRO A 69 8.23 -7.44 -1.84
C PRO A 69 9.59 -7.65 -2.53
N ASN A 70 10.61 -6.99 -2.00
CA ASN A 70 11.96 -7.15 -2.52
C ASN A 70 12.45 -8.61 -2.36
N ILE A 71 13.25 -9.07 -3.31
CA ILE A 71 13.85 -10.41 -3.29
C ILE A 71 15.00 -10.39 -2.26
N PRO A 72 14.99 -11.30 -1.25
CA PRO A 72 16.09 -11.40 -0.30
C PRO A 72 17.41 -11.73 -0.98
N ALA A 73 18.52 -11.16 -0.49
CA ALA A 73 19.84 -11.51 -0.96
C ALA A 73 20.18 -12.99 -0.61
N PRO A 74 20.97 -13.70 -1.44
CA PRO A 74 21.25 -15.13 -1.25
C PRO A 74 21.86 -15.50 0.11
N GLU A 75 22.58 -14.58 0.73
CA GLU A 75 23.23 -14.74 2.03
C GLU A 75 22.26 -14.62 3.22
N ILE A 76 21.04 -14.15 3.01
CA ILE A 76 20.06 -13.98 4.09
C ILE A 76 19.53 -15.36 4.52
N PRO A 77 19.64 -15.72 5.81
CA PRO A 77 19.11 -16.99 6.31
C PRO A 77 17.61 -17.13 6.03
N THR A 78 17.20 -18.32 5.58
CA THR A 78 15.78 -18.63 5.41
C THR A 78 15.14 -18.93 6.76
N GLY A 79 13.99 -18.32 7.03
CA GLY A 79 13.27 -18.47 8.28
C GLY A 79 11.80 -18.08 8.16
N LEU A 80 10.94 -18.73 8.95
CA LEU A 80 9.50 -18.39 8.99
C LEU A 80 9.27 -17.08 9.76
N ASP A 81 10.02 -16.87 10.82
CA ASP A 81 9.86 -15.74 11.73
C ASP A 81 11.20 -15.39 12.42
N SER A 82 11.13 -14.49 13.41
CA SER A 82 12.28 -14.00 14.15
C SER A 82 13.10 -15.07 14.90
N THR A 83 12.58 -16.28 15.10
CA THR A 83 13.30 -17.37 15.77
C THR A 83 14.44 -17.93 14.91
N ALA A 84 14.39 -17.72 13.59
CA ALA A 84 15.43 -18.12 12.66
C ALA A 84 16.56 -17.08 12.51
N ASN A 85 16.46 -15.93 13.19
CA ASN A 85 17.48 -14.88 13.11
C ASN A 85 18.81 -15.36 13.70
N VAL A 86 19.91 -15.09 12.99
CA VAL A 86 21.26 -15.46 13.41
C VAL A 86 21.97 -14.25 14.02
N VAL A 87 22.53 -14.41 15.22
CA VAL A 87 23.33 -13.36 15.86
C VAL A 87 24.73 -13.34 15.27
N VAL A 88 25.05 -12.31 14.49
CA VAL A 88 26.35 -12.16 13.82
C VAL A 88 27.44 -11.67 14.77
N ARG A 89 27.10 -10.74 15.68
CA ARG A 89 28.05 -10.15 16.62
C ARG A 89 27.34 -9.68 17.89
N LYS A 90 28.03 -9.81 19.03
CA LYS A 90 27.67 -9.17 20.30
C LYS A 90 28.81 -8.27 20.75
N VAL A 91 28.50 -7.11 21.34
CA VAL A 91 29.49 -6.15 21.85
C VAL A 91 29.12 -5.79 23.29
N GLY A 92 30.10 -5.87 24.18
CA GLY A 92 29.91 -5.70 25.62
C GLY A 92 29.43 -6.98 26.32
N GLU A 93 29.49 -6.97 27.64
CA GLU A 93 28.97 -8.02 28.51
C GLU A 93 27.91 -7.43 29.43
N TRP A 94 26.76 -8.09 29.50
CA TRP A 94 25.72 -7.76 30.47
C TRP A 94 25.90 -8.60 31.73
N LYS A 95 25.84 -7.94 32.89
CA LYS A 95 25.84 -8.62 34.20
C LYS A 95 24.54 -8.29 34.90
N ASP A 96 23.75 -9.33 35.18
CA ASP A 96 22.48 -9.16 35.87
C ASP A 96 22.71 -8.55 37.26
N PRO A 97 22.04 -7.42 37.58
CA PRO A 97 22.13 -6.84 38.90
C PRO A 97 21.51 -7.77 39.96
N ALA A 98 21.97 -7.64 41.21
CA ALA A 98 21.42 -8.39 42.34
C ALA A 98 20.01 -7.91 42.79
N PHE A 99 19.33 -7.08 42.00
CA PHE A 99 18.02 -6.52 42.29
C PHE A 99 17.07 -6.73 41.11
N LYS A 100 15.76 -6.70 41.38
CA LYS A 100 14.74 -6.76 40.33
C LYS A 100 14.79 -5.47 39.49
N ILE A 101 15.15 -5.61 38.22
CA ILE A 101 15.23 -4.49 37.28
C ILE A 101 13.80 -3.99 37.00
N PRO A 102 13.47 -2.73 37.32
CA PRO A 102 12.20 -2.14 36.94
C PRO A 102 12.17 -1.90 35.42
N THR A 103 10.99 -1.96 34.84
CA THR A 103 10.78 -1.63 33.43
C THR A 103 11.04 -0.14 33.17
N HIS A 104 11.33 0.22 31.93
CA HIS A 104 11.51 1.63 31.55
C HIS A 104 10.26 2.50 31.84
N ILE A 105 9.06 1.90 31.81
CA ILE A 105 7.81 2.57 32.17
C ILE A 105 7.79 2.90 33.67
N GLU A 106 8.01 1.91 34.52
CA GLU A 106 8.05 2.10 35.98
C GLU A 106 9.12 3.12 36.39
N ILE A 107 10.30 3.07 35.75
CA ILE A 107 11.37 4.06 35.96
C ILE A 107 10.89 5.45 35.56
N GLY A 108 10.32 5.58 34.36
CA GLY A 108 9.91 6.88 33.81
C GLY A 108 8.78 7.54 34.58
N GLU A 109 7.79 6.76 35.03
CA GLU A 109 6.71 7.25 35.89
C GLU A 109 7.24 7.64 37.28
N LYS A 110 8.08 6.81 37.89
CA LYS A 110 8.68 7.09 39.21
C LYS A 110 9.54 8.36 39.20
N LEU A 111 10.24 8.62 38.10
CA LEU A 111 11.05 9.82 37.91
C LEU A 111 10.22 11.04 37.45
N GLY A 112 8.92 10.87 37.17
CA GLY A 112 8.04 11.92 36.66
C GLY A 112 8.43 12.43 35.27
N ILE A 113 9.16 11.62 34.50
CA ILE A 113 9.61 11.98 33.14
C ILE A 113 8.68 11.42 32.06
N PHE A 114 7.79 10.48 32.39
CA PHE A 114 6.70 10.03 31.51
C PHE A 114 5.35 10.39 32.09
N ASP A 115 4.46 10.92 31.24
CA ASP A 115 3.07 11.21 31.56
C ASP A 115 2.17 10.61 30.48
N PHE A 116 1.75 9.36 30.74
CA PHE A 116 0.84 8.62 29.87
C PHE A 116 -0.60 9.14 29.93
N PRO A 117 -1.19 9.47 31.10
CA PRO A 117 -2.56 9.97 31.14
C PRO A 117 -2.77 11.24 30.32
N ARG A 118 -1.84 12.21 30.40
CA ARG A 118 -1.92 13.41 29.56
C ARG A 118 -1.73 13.09 28.09
N GLY A 119 -0.82 12.18 27.77
CA GLY A 119 -0.59 11.74 26.40
C GLY A 119 -1.80 11.10 25.74
N VAL A 120 -2.48 10.20 26.45
CA VAL A 120 -3.75 9.60 26.04
C VAL A 120 -4.83 10.66 25.84
N LYS A 121 -4.92 11.64 26.75
CA LYS A 121 -5.89 12.74 26.64
C LYS A 121 -5.65 13.61 25.40
N LEU A 122 -4.39 13.84 25.01
CA LEU A 122 -4.05 14.71 23.89
C LEU A 122 -4.15 14.01 22.53
N THR A 123 -3.75 12.74 22.43
CA THR A 123 -3.65 12.03 21.15
C THR A 123 -4.37 10.67 21.17
N GLY A 124 -4.10 9.85 22.19
CA GLY A 124 -4.65 8.50 22.33
C GLY A 124 -3.63 7.51 22.90
N THR A 125 -4.02 6.24 22.97
CA THR A 125 -3.15 5.16 23.48
C THR A 125 -1.87 5.03 22.64
N GLY A 126 -0.72 4.85 23.31
CA GLY A 126 0.59 4.71 22.67
C GLY A 126 1.40 6.00 22.55
N PHE A 127 0.87 7.14 23.03
CA PHE A 127 1.55 8.44 23.00
C PHE A 127 1.92 8.92 24.40
N PRO A 128 3.09 8.58 24.97
CA PRO A 128 3.55 9.18 26.22
C PRO A 128 4.00 10.63 26.02
N ILE A 129 3.73 11.50 26.98
CA ILE A 129 4.43 12.79 27.06
C ILE A 129 5.72 12.60 27.84
N ILE A 130 6.85 12.97 27.24
CA ILE A 130 8.15 12.95 27.89
C ILE A 130 8.45 14.35 28.44
N LEU A 131 8.75 14.44 29.73
CA LEU A 131 8.84 15.70 30.48
C LEU A 131 10.24 15.93 31.07
N GLY A 132 10.57 17.20 31.30
CA GLY A 132 11.73 17.62 32.08
C GLY A 132 13.05 16.98 31.64
N GLN A 133 13.71 16.28 32.57
CA GLN A 133 14.98 15.60 32.30
C GLN A 133 14.87 14.48 31.26
N GLY A 134 13.72 13.81 31.16
CA GLY A 134 13.50 12.81 30.11
C GLY A 134 13.52 13.44 28.73
N ALA A 135 12.86 14.59 28.57
CA ALA A 135 12.84 15.32 27.30
C ALA A 135 14.23 15.85 26.93
N LYS A 136 14.98 16.33 27.94
CA LYS A 136 16.37 16.77 27.76
C LYS A 136 17.29 15.61 27.35
N LEU A 137 17.16 14.45 28.01
CA LEU A 137 17.93 13.26 27.66
C LEU A 137 17.63 12.78 26.24
N GLN A 138 16.35 12.70 25.86
CA GLN A 138 15.95 12.35 24.49
C GLN A 138 16.57 13.31 23.47
N ARG A 139 16.52 14.63 23.74
CA ARG A 139 17.15 15.63 22.86
C ARG A 139 18.66 15.45 22.78
N ALA A 140 19.33 15.17 23.90
CA ALA A 140 20.77 14.94 23.93
C ALA A 140 21.17 13.69 23.14
N LEU A 141 20.39 12.61 23.22
CA LEU A 141 20.62 11.40 22.43
C LEU A 141 20.45 11.67 20.93
N ILE A 142 19.40 12.41 20.53
CA ILE A 142 19.20 12.82 19.13
C ILE A 142 20.40 13.64 18.65
N GLN A 143 20.83 14.64 19.42
CA GLN A 143 21.97 15.47 19.04
C GLN A 143 23.26 14.66 18.92
N TYR A 144 23.54 13.80 19.90
CA TYR A 144 24.71 12.93 19.89
C TYR A 144 24.75 12.04 18.64
N MET A 145 23.61 11.49 18.21
CA MET A 145 23.54 10.68 16.98
C MET A 145 23.75 11.51 15.70
N LEU A 146 23.46 12.81 15.72
CA LEU A 146 23.67 13.70 14.58
C LEU A 146 25.10 14.26 14.52
N ASP A 147 25.77 14.39 15.65
CA ASP A 147 27.14 14.92 15.74
C ASP A 147 28.22 13.87 15.42
N LEU A 148 27.88 12.58 15.52
CA LEU A 148 28.73 11.44 15.17
C LEU A 148 28.96 11.34 13.65
#